data_AF-A0A809QZW4-F1
#
_entry.id   AF-A0A809QZW4-F1
#
_cell.length_a   1.000
_cell.length_b   1.000
_cell.length_c   1.000
_cell.angle_alpha   90.00
_cell.angle_beta   90.00
_cell.angle_gamma   90.00
#
_symmetry.space_group_name_H-M   'P 1'
#
loop_
_entity.id
_entity.type
_entity.pdbx_description
1 polymer ?
#
loop_
_entity_poly.entity_id
_entity_poly.type
_entity_poly.pdbx_seq_one_letter_code
_entity_poly.pdbx_strand_id
1 'polypeptide(L)'
;MGLGISIGTLADCDDEELEWSQEDFAAINTVLAQAGLPAHVEPRSLPAMESRAQLDGFPYSFLHYLRRAYAHRKADPAWVATPLADNEDPGQDDALQAEYDSLDSHLVCHSDAEGY
;
A
#
# COMPACT_ATOMS: atom_id res chain seq x y z
N MET A 1 -1.60 8.03 -11.08
CA MET A 1 -2.10 7.91 -9.67
C MET A 1 -1.04 7.20 -8.84
N GLY A 2 -0.76 7.59 -7.59
CA GLY A 2 0.30 6.99 -6.75
C GLY A 2 -0.24 6.09 -5.63
N LEU A 3 0.59 5.21 -5.06
CA LEU A 3 0.27 4.44 -3.86
C LEU A 3 0.93 5.10 -2.64
N GLY A 4 0.12 5.61 -1.72
CA GLY A 4 0.57 6.07 -0.40
C GLY A 4 0.17 5.05 0.66
N ILE A 5 1.12 4.66 1.52
CA ILE A 5 0.82 3.93 2.75
C ILE A 5 1.01 4.92 3.89
N SER A 6 -0.07 5.32 4.52
CA SER A 6 -0.07 6.25 5.64
C SER A 6 -0.62 5.58 6.91
N ILE A 7 -0.26 6.15 8.06
CA ILE A 7 -0.84 5.84 9.37
C ILE A 7 -1.21 7.15 10.05
N GLY A 8 -2.25 7.15 10.88
CA GLY A 8 -2.67 8.35 11.59
C GLY A 8 -3.29 9.38 10.65
N THR A 9 -4.14 8.93 9.72
CA THR A 9 -4.75 9.79 8.70
C THR A 9 -5.42 11.01 9.34
N LEU A 10 -6.26 10.81 10.36
CA LEU A 10 -6.95 11.91 11.05
C LEU A 10 -6.03 12.84 11.84
N ALA A 11 -4.77 12.47 12.08
CA ALA A 11 -3.80 13.30 12.77
C ALA A 11 -3.07 14.27 11.82
N ASP A 12 -3.12 14.02 10.52
CA ASP A 12 -2.39 14.77 9.49
C ASP A 12 -3.30 15.46 8.47
N CYS A 13 -4.61 15.17 8.50
CA CYS A 13 -5.62 15.82 7.65
C CYS A 13 -5.77 17.31 7.95
N ASP A 14 -6.09 18.08 6.89
CA ASP A 14 -6.70 19.40 7.05
C ASP A 14 -8.20 19.31 7.42
N ASP A 15 -8.83 20.46 7.68
CA ASP A 15 -10.22 20.52 8.13
C ASP A 15 -11.23 19.92 7.11
N GLU A 16 -10.94 19.99 5.80
CA GLU A 16 -11.81 19.46 4.74
C GLU A 16 -11.66 17.93 4.65
N GLU A 17 -10.42 17.44 4.61
CA GLU A 17 -10.10 16.01 4.59
C GLU A 17 -10.60 15.28 5.85
N LEU A 18 -10.60 15.98 7.00
CA LEU A 18 -11.05 15.44 8.28
C LEU A 18 -12.55 15.11 8.28
N GLU A 19 -13.39 15.90 7.61
CA GLU A 19 -14.84 15.65 7.55
C GLU A 19 -15.12 14.37 6.74
N TRP A 20 -14.56 14.26 5.53
CA TRP A 20 -14.74 13.07 4.68
C TRP A 20 -14.14 11.82 5.31
N SER A 21 -12.94 11.92 5.87
CA SER A 21 -12.29 10.77 6.52
C SER A 21 -13.09 10.26 7.73
N GLN A 22 -13.75 11.15 8.47
CA GLN A 22 -14.61 10.73 9.59
C GLN A 22 -15.84 9.96 9.14
N GLU A 23 -16.45 10.36 8.02
CA GLU A 23 -17.57 9.61 7.43
C GLU A 23 -17.13 8.22 6.98
N ASP A 24 -15.97 8.11 6.33
CA ASP A 24 -15.39 6.83 5.92
C ASP A 24 -15.12 5.90 7.11
N PHE A 25 -14.51 6.41 8.18
CA PHE A 25 -14.28 5.61 9.38
C PHE A 25 -15.59 5.20 10.08
N ALA A 26 -16.63 6.02 10.02
CA ALA A 26 -17.96 5.66 10.54
C ALA A 26 -18.59 4.51 9.71
N ALA A 27 -18.45 4.57 8.39
CA ALA A 27 -18.88 3.50 7.49
C ALA A 27 -18.10 2.19 7.75
N ILE A 28 -16.78 2.26 7.88
CA ILE A 28 -15.93 1.10 8.22
C ILE A 28 -16.38 0.47 9.54
N ASN A 29 -16.61 1.27 10.58
CA ASN A 29 -17.06 0.78 11.87
C ASN A 29 -18.45 0.12 11.84
N THR A 30 -19.32 0.56 10.94
CA THR A 30 -20.62 -0.09 10.70
C THR A 30 -20.41 -1.51 10.18
N VAL A 31 -19.48 -1.71 9.23
CA VAL A 31 -19.16 -3.03 8.68
C VAL A 31 -18.47 -3.92 9.71
N LEU A 32 -17.52 -3.38 10.49
CA LEU A 32 -16.85 -4.11 11.57
C LEU A 32 -17.86 -4.62 12.61
N ALA A 33 -18.81 -3.78 13.01
CA ALA A 33 -19.86 -4.17 13.96
C ALA A 33 -20.74 -5.31 13.42
N GLN A 34 -21.12 -5.26 12.13
CA GLN A 34 -21.90 -6.33 11.48
C GLN A 34 -21.13 -7.67 11.44
N ALA A 35 -19.81 -7.61 11.33
CA ALA A 35 -18.93 -8.79 11.37
C ALA A 35 -18.61 -9.28 12.80
N GLY A 36 -19.09 -8.60 13.84
CA GLY A 36 -18.75 -8.91 15.24
C GLY A 36 -17.32 -8.57 15.63
N LEU A 37 -16.69 -7.64 14.90
CA LEU A 37 -15.32 -7.17 15.14
C LEU A 37 -15.32 -5.88 15.98
N PRO A 38 -14.20 -5.57 16.68
CA PRO A 38 -14.07 -4.33 17.43
C PRO A 38 -14.12 -3.11 16.50
N ALA A 39 -14.60 -1.98 17.02
CA ALA A 39 -14.52 -0.72 16.31
C ALA A 39 -13.07 -0.25 16.19
N HIS A 40 -12.71 0.26 15.01
CA HIS A 40 -11.47 0.98 14.74
C HIS A 40 -11.58 2.42 15.22
N VAL A 41 -10.54 2.89 15.92
CA VAL A 41 -10.41 4.28 16.37
C VAL A 41 -9.13 4.84 15.78
N GLU A 42 -9.27 5.63 14.73
CA GLU A 42 -8.12 6.28 14.09
C GLU A 42 -7.53 7.37 15.02
N PRO A 43 -6.20 7.42 15.21
CA PRO A 43 -5.57 8.44 16.04
C PRO A 43 -5.82 9.86 15.50
N ARG A 44 -6.20 10.78 16.40
CA ARG A 44 -6.30 12.22 16.10
C ARG A 44 -5.00 12.99 16.34
N SER A 45 -4.02 12.33 16.92
CA SER A 45 -2.69 12.89 17.11
C SER A 45 -1.67 11.77 17.04
N LEU A 46 -0.52 12.07 16.46
CA LEU A 46 0.62 11.18 16.42
C LEU A 46 1.68 11.65 17.41
N PRO A 47 2.39 10.72 18.08
CA PRO A 47 3.62 11.09 18.78
C PRO A 47 4.65 11.60 17.77
N ALA A 48 5.66 12.34 18.24
CA ALA A 48 6.78 12.71 17.38
C ALA A 48 7.40 11.44 16.76
N MET A 49 7.30 11.33 15.44
CA MET A 49 7.80 10.17 14.71
C MET A 49 9.24 10.41 14.28
N GLU A 50 10.14 9.49 14.62
CA GLU A 50 11.47 9.44 14.01
C GLU A 50 11.37 8.78 12.62
N SER A 51 10.66 9.45 11.71
CA SER A 51 10.53 8.99 10.34
C SER A 51 11.86 9.17 9.59
N ARG A 52 12.34 8.09 8.98
CA ARG A 52 13.45 8.12 8.01
C ARG A 52 12.96 8.21 6.56
N ALA A 53 11.64 8.18 6.35
CA ALA A 53 11.07 8.34 5.03
C ALA A 53 11.19 9.81 4.63
N GLN A 54 11.97 10.10 3.59
CA GLN A 54 12.12 11.44 3.03
C GLN A 54 11.05 11.75 1.97
N LEU A 55 10.17 10.79 1.69
CA LEU A 55 9.19 10.82 0.60
C LEU A 55 7.87 10.28 1.13
N ASP A 56 6.78 11.00 0.88
CA ASP A 56 5.41 10.59 1.24
C ASP A 56 4.80 9.58 0.26
N GLY A 57 5.55 9.25 -0.79
CA GLY A 57 5.16 8.28 -1.80
C GLY A 57 6.26 8.08 -2.83
N PHE A 58 6.08 7.08 -3.68
CA PHE A 58 6.99 6.81 -4.79
C PHE A 58 6.26 7.05 -6.12
N PRO A 59 7.00 7.44 -7.19
CA PRO A 59 6.43 7.49 -8.52
C PRO A 59 5.76 6.17 -8.88
N TYR A 60 4.68 6.19 -9.64
CA TYR A 60 3.92 4.98 -9.97
C TYR A 60 4.78 3.88 -10.62
N SER A 61 5.76 4.26 -11.42
CA SER A 61 6.74 3.34 -12.02
C SER A 61 7.52 2.51 -10.98
N PHE A 62 7.59 2.95 -9.72
CA PHE A 62 8.23 2.21 -8.64
C PHE A 62 7.37 1.04 -8.13
N LEU A 63 6.07 1.03 -8.45
CA LEU A 63 5.16 -0.06 -8.07
C LEU A 63 5.63 -1.39 -8.68
N HIS A 64 6.15 -1.37 -9.91
CA HIS A 64 6.70 -2.57 -10.56
C HIS A 64 7.89 -3.16 -9.76
N TYR A 65 8.75 -2.30 -9.22
CA TYR A 65 9.87 -2.74 -8.36
C TYR A 65 9.36 -3.31 -7.03
N LEU A 66 8.33 -2.72 -6.44
CA LEU A 66 7.72 -3.22 -5.20
C LEU A 66 7.07 -4.59 -5.41
N ARG A 67 6.30 -4.76 -6.49
CA ARG A 67 5.69 -6.06 -6.85
C ARG A 67 6.76 -7.13 -7.06
N ARG A 68 7.83 -6.80 -7.79
CA ARG A 68 8.98 -7.69 -7.98
C ARG A 68 9.58 -8.10 -6.64
N ALA A 69 9.86 -7.13 -5.76
CA ALA A 69 10.45 -7.41 -4.47
C ALA A 69 9.55 -8.30 -3.60
N TYR A 70 8.24 -8.06 -3.62
CA TYR A 70 7.26 -8.88 -2.93
C TYR A 70 7.26 -10.33 -3.44
N ALA A 71 7.18 -10.53 -4.76
CA ALA A 71 7.14 -11.86 -5.36
C ALA A 71 8.39 -12.68 -5.00
N HIS A 72 9.58 -12.09 -5.12
CA HIS A 72 10.82 -12.75 -4.71
C HIS A 72 10.86 -13.05 -3.21
N ARG A 73 10.43 -12.12 -2.35
CA ARG A 73 10.39 -12.34 -0.88
C ARG A 73 9.41 -13.41 -0.44
N LYS A 74 8.28 -13.54 -1.14
CA LYS A 74 7.29 -14.58 -0.88
C LYS A 74 7.83 -15.95 -1.27
N ALA A 75 8.55 -16.06 -2.39
CA ALA A 75 9.19 -17.29 -2.83
C ALA A 75 10.42 -17.66 -1.99
N ASP A 76 11.24 -16.68 -1.63
CA ASP A 76 12.43 -16.83 -0.80
C ASP A 76 12.50 -15.71 0.26
N PRO A 77 12.15 -16.01 1.53
CA PRO A 77 12.23 -15.05 2.62
C PRO A 77 13.64 -14.52 2.92
N ALA A 78 14.70 -15.15 2.40
CA ALA A 78 16.08 -14.66 2.56
C ALA A 78 16.50 -13.69 1.44
N TRP A 79 15.77 -13.64 0.32
CA TRP A 79 16.13 -12.83 -0.83
C TRP A 79 16.21 -11.34 -0.49
N VAL A 80 17.15 -10.61 -1.07
CA VAL A 80 17.29 -9.16 -0.86
C VAL A 80 17.30 -8.48 -2.21
N ALA A 81 16.49 -7.44 -2.36
CA ALA A 81 16.41 -6.68 -3.59
C ALA A 81 17.75 -6.03 -3.91
N THR A 82 18.24 -6.28 -5.13
CA THR A 82 19.34 -5.54 -5.74
C THR A 82 18.80 -4.63 -6.84
N PRO A 83 19.45 -3.48 -7.11
CA PRO A 83 19.12 -2.65 -8.26
C PRO A 83 19.16 -3.48 -9.55
N LEU A 84 18.18 -3.25 -10.42
CA LEU A 84 18.17 -3.78 -11.78
C LEU A 84 19.11 -2.95 -12.67
N ALA A 85 19.52 -3.52 -13.79
CA ALA A 85 20.20 -2.73 -14.81
C ALA A 85 19.23 -1.72 -15.44
N ASP A 86 19.73 -0.59 -15.94
CA ASP A 86 18.91 0.51 -16.49
C ASP A 86 17.98 0.08 -17.64
N ASN A 87 18.28 -1.04 -18.30
CA ASN A 87 17.55 -1.57 -19.44
C ASN A 87 16.62 -2.76 -19.08
N GLU A 88 16.47 -3.09 -17.81
CA GLU A 88 15.60 -4.17 -17.35
C GLU A 88 14.26 -3.60 -16.84
N ASP A 89 13.15 -4.16 -17.34
CA ASP A 89 11.82 -3.79 -16.87
C ASP A 89 11.41 -4.66 -15.68
N PRO A 90 11.28 -4.09 -14.46
CA PRO A 90 10.82 -4.85 -13.28
C PRO A 90 9.43 -5.46 -13.44
N GLY A 91 8.58 -4.93 -14.35
CA GLY A 91 7.25 -5.46 -14.63
C GLY A 91 7.26 -6.75 -15.47
N GLN A 92 8.41 -7.13 -16.03
CA GLN A 92 8.59 -8.35 -16.83
C GLN A 92 9.37 -9.44 -16.06
N ASP A 93 9.51 -9.33 -14.74
CA ASP A 93 10.23 -10.33 -13.92
C ASP A 93 9.42 -11.62 -13.80
N ASP A 94 10.04 -12.76 -14.13
CA ASP A 94 9.41 -14.09 -14.13
C ASP A 94 8.81 -14.47 -12.76
N ALA A 95 9.33 -13.93 -11.65
CA ALA A 95 8.77 -14.20 -10.32
C ALA A 95 7.34 -13.68 -10.16
N LEU A 96 6.94 -12.68 -10.95
CA LEU A 96 5.58 -12.13 -10.93
C LEU A 96 4.55 -13.10 -11.53
N GLN A 97 4.95 -13.95 -12.47
CA GLN A 97 4.01 -14.81 -13.20
C GLN A 97 3.26 -15.76 -12.25
N ALA A 98 3.96 -16.36 -11.29
CA ALA A 98 3.35 -17.25 -10.31
C ALA A 98 2.30 -16.55 -9.44
N GLU A 99 2.52 -15.27 -9.13
CA GLU A 99 1.58 -14.47 -8.34
C GLU A 99 0.37 -14.02 -9.17
N TYR A 100 0.58 -13.69 -10.45
CA TYR A 100 -0.51 -13.39 -11.38
C TYR A 100 -1.42 -14.60 -11.60
N ASP A 101 -0.85 -15.80 -11.69
CA ASP A 101 -1.61 -17.04 -11.87
C ASP A 101 -2.41 -17.42 -10.62
N SER A 102 -1.89 -17.11 -9.42
CA SER A 102 -2.55 -17.44 -8.16
C SER A 102 -3.66 -16.46 -7.78
N LEU A 103 -3.56 -15.20 -8.22
CA LEU A 103 -4.50 -14.11 -7.90
C LEU A 103 -4.63 -13.81 -6.39
N ASP A 104 -3.69 -14.29 -5.56
CA ASP A 104 -3.79 -14.17 -4.10
C ASP A 104 -3.30 -12.83 -3.55
N SER A 105 -2.47 -12.11 -4.31
CA SER A 105 -1.81 -10.89 -3.83
C SER A 105 -2.51 -9.65 -4.38
N HIS A 106 -3.25 -8.93 -3.52
CA HIS A 106 -3.81 -7.63 -3.89
C HIS A 106 -2.76 -6.63 -4.40
N LEU A 107 -1.52 -6.72 -3.90
CA LEU A 107 -0.43 -5.85 -4.35
C LEU A 107 0.02 -6.17 -5.78
N VAL A 108 0.15 -7.47 -6.11
CA VAL A 108 0.63 -7.90 -7.43
C VAL A 108 -0.50 -7.85 -8.46
N CYS A 109 -1.69 -8.30 -8.09
CA CYS A 109 -2.81 -8.52 -9.00
C CYS A 109 -3.66 -7.27 -9.27
N HIS A 110 -3.44 -6.15 -8.57
CA HIS A 110 -4.14 -4.91 -8.90
C HIS A 110 -3.64 -4.32 -10.23
N SER A 111 -4.61 -3.99 -11.10
CA SER A 111 -4.40 -3.42 -12.43
C SER A 111 -3.53 -2.17 -12.41
N ASP A 112 -2.69 -2.03 -13.45
CA ASP A 112 -1.89 -0.84 -13.75
C ASP A 112 -2.69 0.35 -14.27
N ALA A 113 -4.03 0.23 -14.28
CA ALA A 113 -4.89 1.21 -14.90
C ALA A 113 -4.88 2.54 -14.13
N GLU A 114 -4.31 3.57 -14.76
CA GLU A 114 -4.79 4.94 -14.60
C GLU A 114 -6.25 5.01 -15.06
N GLY A 115 -7.21 4.83 -14.15
CA GLY A 115 -8.62 5.09 -14.43
C GLY A 115 -9.58 4.17 -13.67
N TYR A 116 -10.56 4.80 -13.02
CA TYR A 116 -11.90 4.24 -12.87
C TYR A 116 -12.69 4.52 -14.16
#